data_AF-A0AA46N4R5-F1
#
_entry.id   AF-A0AA46N4R5-F1
#
_cell.length_a   1.000
_cell.length_b   1.000
_cell.length_c   1.000
_cell.angle_alpha   90.00
_cell.angle_beta   90.00
_cell.angle_gamma   90.00
#
_symmetry.space_group_name_H-M   'P 1'
#
loop_
_entity.id
_entity.type
_entity.pdbx_description
1 polymer ?
#
loop_
_entity_poly.entity_id
_entity_poly.type
_entity_poly.pdbx_seq_one_letter_code
_entity_poly.pdbx_strand_id
1 'polypeptide(L)'
;MKKYILLILIFSTLLNADFYKVNVKREATNVYKDYNSGILIFTKYCYEYTYGDNALLKYSQNAFDNELIFSNGQKCNVSDISSNSKTKNSTSNKYFIEAISNDETIVINNYIYKAKTYCLGWDKGDTVIFIEGSPYGACTSATLFNIDKKRECRVWCE
;
A
#
# COMPACT_ATOMS: atom_id res chain seq x y z
N MET A 1 54.61 -19.50 12.72
CA MET A 1 53.41 -20.05 12.07
C MET A 1 52.18 -19.58 12.84
N LYS A 2 51.57 -18.43 12.47
CA LYS A 2 50.39 -17.88 13.15
C LYS A 2 49.14 -18.54 12.56
N LYS A 3 48.51 -19.44 13.33
CA LYS A 3 47.20 -20.03 13.01
C LYS A 3 46.13 -18.94 13.18
N TYR A 4 45.66 -18.37 12.07
CA TYR A 4 44.45 -17.56 12.08
C TYR A 4 43.25 -18.51 12.13
N ILE A 5 42.67 -18.68 13.32
CA ILE A 5 41.37 -19.33 13.50
C ILE A 5 40.33 -18.32 13.02
N LEU A 6 39.80 -18.54 11.80
CA LEU A 6 38.71 -17.77 11.23
C LEU A 6 37.41 -18.20 11.92
N LEU A 7 37.02 -17.48 12.97
CA LEU A 7 35.79 -17.72 13.72
C LEU A 7 34.61 -17.10 12.95
N ILE A 8 33.91 -17.89 12.14
CA ILE A 8 32.70 -17.47 11.43
C ILE A 8 31.56 -17.37 12.46
N LEU A 9 31.30 -16.16 12.95
CA LEU A 9 30.09 -15.81 13.71
C LEU A 9 28.90 -15.83 12.74
N ILE A 10 28.21 -16.98 12.67
CA ILE A 10 26.88 -17.07 12.05
C ILE A 10 25.91 -16.37 13.01
N PHE A 11 25.68 -15.08 12.77
CA PHE A 11 24.65 -14.30 13.44
C PHE A 11 23.30 -14.74 12.86
N SER A 12 22.72 -15.81 13.42
CA SER A 12 21.38 -16.27 13.08
C SER A 12 20.37 -15.23 13.55
N THR A 13 19.95 -14.35 12.65
CA THR A 13 18.82 -13.46 12.91
C THR A 13 17.55 -14.31 13.03
N LEU A 14 16.92 -14.27 14.21
CA LEU A 14 15.58 -14.83 14.39
C LEU A 14 14.61 -13.96 13.59
N LEU A 15 14.11 -14.49 12.48
CA LEU A 15 12.99 -13.93 11.74
C LEU A 15 11.71 -14.20 12.55
N ASN A 16 11.31 -13.26 13.39
CA ASN A 16 9.97 -13.28 13.98
C ASN A 16 8.98 -12.74 12.95
N ALA A 17 8.01 -13.56 12.56
CA ALA A 17 6.84 -13.08 11.85
C ALA A 17 5.87 -12.52 12.88
N ASP A 18 5.75 -11.19 12.95
CA ASP A 18 4.83 -10.53 13.85
C ASP A 18 3.39 -10.63 13.32
N PHE A 19 2.46 -10.96 14.22
CA PHE A 19 1.03 -10.96 13.95
C PHE A 19 0.38 -9.76 14.64
N TYR A 20 -0.34 -8.95 13.86
CA TYR A 20 -1.03 -7.77 14.34
C TYR A 20 -2.54 -7.97 14.22
N LYS A 21 -3.28 -7.68 15.29
CA LYS A 21 -4.74 -7.67 15.26
C LYS A 21 -5.22 -6.38 14.60
N VAL A 22 -6.03 -6.50 13.56
CA VAL A 22 -6.54 -5.38 12.75
C VAL A 22 -8.06 -5.44 12.67
N ASN A 23 -8.69 -4.29 12.46
CA ASN A 23 -10.11 -4.17 12.19
C ASN A 23 -10.32 -3.69 10.75
N VAL A 24 -10.62 -4.60 9.84
CA VAL A 24 -10.50 -4.36 8.41
C VAL A 24 -11.83 -4.12 7.71
N LYS A 25 -11.87 -3.10 6.87
CA LYS A 25 -12.90 -2.90 5.85
C LYS A 25 -12.26 -2.88 4.47
N ARG A 26 -12.96 -3.44 3.48
CA ARG A 26 -12.56 -3.32 2.07
C ARG A 26 -12.91 -1.91 1.55
N GLU A 27 -11.90 -1.17 1.10
CA GLU A 27 -12.10 0.15 0.47
C GLU A 27 -12.08 0.05 -1.07
N ALA A 28 -11.29 -0.89 -1.61
CA ALA A 28 -11.21 -1.10 -3.05
C ALA A 28 -10.86 -2.55 -3.40
N THR A 29 -10.77 -2.83 -4.69
CA THR A 29 -10.20 -4.09 -5.18
C THR A 29 -8.80 -4.27 -4.61
N ASN A 30 -8.61 -5.35 -3.87
CA ASN A 30 -7.35 -5.69 -3.22
C ASN A 30 -6.83 -4.66 -2.20
N VAL A 31 -7.66 -3.72 -1.72
CA VAL A 31 -7.26 -2.72 -0.73
C VAL A 31 -8.20 -2.76 0.47
N TYR A 32 -7.62 -3.02 1.64
CA TYR A 32 -8.30 -3.04 2.92
C TYR A 32 -7.76 -1.92 3.80
N LYS A 33 -8.59 -1.33 4.64
CA LYS A 33 -8.19 -0.34 5.64
C LYS A 33 -8.36 -0.91 7.02
N ASP A 34 -7.32 -0.82 7.84
CA ASP A 34 -7.46 -1.02 9.28
C ASP A 34 -8.02 0.24 9.92
N TYR A 35 -9.21 0.17 10.50
CA TYR A 35 -9.84 1.30 11.17
C TYR A 35 -9.13 1.71 12.47
N ASN A 36 -8.36 0.81 13.08
CA ASN A 36 -7.67 1.13 14.33
C ASN A 36 -6.46 2.05 14.09
N SER A 37 -5.64 1.72 13.09
CA SER A 37 -4.41 2.46 12.78
C SER A 37 -4.51 3.40 11.58
N GLY A 38 -5.54 3.23 10.74
CA GLY A 38 -5.72 3.98 9.50
C GLY A 38 -4.84 3.52 8.34
N ILE A 39 -4.01 2.47 8.52
CA ILE A 39 -3.15 1.94 7.45
C ILE A 39 -4.00 1.25 6.38
N LEU A 40 -3.51 1.32 5.14
CA LEU A 40 -4.05 0.56 4.01
C LEU A 40 -3.20 -0.70 3.83
N ILE A 41 -3.88 -1.82 3.59
CA ILE A 41 -3.32 -3.15 3.41
C ILE A 41 -3.63 -3.57 1.98
N PHE A 42 -2.58 -3.70 1.17
CA PHE A 42 -2.67 -4.07 -0.23
C PHE A 42 -2.49 -5.57 -0.36
N THR A 43 -3.39 -6.20 -1.09
CA THR A 43 -3.41 -7.66 -1.26
C THR A 43 -3.27 -8.04 -2.74
N LYS A 44 -3.10 -9.33 -3.02
CA LYS A 44 -3.17 -9.88 -4.37
C LYS A 44 -4.33 -10.87 -4.46
N TYR A 45 -5.20 -10.67 -5.44
CA TYR A 45 -6.32 -11.57 -5.76
C TYR A 45 -7.23 -11.90 -4.57
N CYS A 46 -7.44 -10.92 -3.68
CA CYS A 46 -8.29 -11.03 -2.49
C CYS A 46 -9.67 -10.42 -2.75
N TYR A 47 -10.71 -11.22 -2.50
CA TYR A 47 -12.11 -10.84 -2.77
C TYR A 47 -13.00 -10.88 -1.52
N GLU A 48 -12.41 -11.00 -0.32
CA GLU A 48 -13.19 -10.98 0.92
C GLU A 48 -13.87 -9.63 1.09
N TYR A 49 -15.17 -9.62 1.34
CA TYR A 49 -15.89 -8.40 1.70
C TYR A 49 -15.98 -8.28 3.21
N THR A 50 -15.37 -7.24 3.76
CA THR A 50 -15.43 -6.93 5.19
C THR A 50 -15.85 -5.48 5.42
N TYR A 51 -16.54 -5.24 6.53
CA TYR A 51 -17.10 -3.91 6.87
C TYR A 51 -16.67 -3.42 8.25
N GLY A 52 -15.45 -3.78 8.67
CA GLY A 52 -14.95 -3.55 10.03
C GLY A 52 -14.83 -4.84 10.83
N ASP A 53 -14.45 -5.93 10.17
CA ASP A 53 -14.30 -7.25 10.80
C ASP A 53 -12.90 -7.40 11.40
N ASN A 54 -12.79 -8.18 12.47
CA ASN A 54 -11.48 -8.48 13.03
C ASN A 54 -10.73 -9.47 12.13
N ALA A 55 -9.45 -9.21 11.92
CA ALA A 55 -8.53 -10.06 11.19
C ALA A 55 -7.13 -10.06 11.85
N LEU A 56 -6.27 -10.98 11.42
CA LEU A 56 -4.86 -11.02 11.77
C LEU A 56 -4.03 -10.66 10.55
N LEU A 57 -3.19 -9.64 10.69
CA LEU A 57 -2.19 -9.26 9.70
C LEU A 57 -0.85 -9.88 10.11
N LYS A 58 -0.35 -10.82 9.33
CA LYS A 58 1.02 -11.31 9.38
C LYS A 58 1.85 -10.47 8.41
N TYR A 59 2.74 -9.63 8.94
CA TYR A 59 3.52 -8.73 8.09
C TYR A 59 4.96 -8.56 8.58
N SER A 60 5.90 -8.67 7.65
CA SER A 60 7.30 -8.32 7.85
C SER A 60 7.88 -7.70 6.57
N GLN A 61 8.66 -6.62 6.71
CA GLN A 61 9.18 -5.83 5.57
C GLN A 61 10.02 -6.67 4.59
N ASN A 62 10.60 -7.78 5.05
CA ASN A 62 11.47 -8.64 4.24
C ASN A 62 10.90 -10.05 4.05
N ALA A 63 9.60 -10.25 4.32
CA ALA A 63 8.95 -11.55 4.17
C ALA A 63 8.11 -11.61 2.88
N PHE A 64 8.21 -12.73 2.16
CA PHE A 64 7.44 -12.98 0.95
C PHE A 64 6.05 -13.58 1.22
N ASP A 65 5.81 -14.03 2.45
CA ASP A 65 4.63 -14.76 2.90
C ASP A 65 3.75 -13.93 3.85
N ASN A 66 3.66 -12.62 3.57
CA ASN A 66 2.77 -11.71 4.27
C ASN A 66 1.31 -12.07 3.95
N GLU A 67 0.46 -12.10 4.99
CA GLU A 67 -0.91 -12.59 4.90
C GLU A 67 -1.87 -11.71 5.71
N LEU A 68 -3.04 -11.45 5.15
CA LEU A 68 -4.21 -10.97 5.87
C LEU A 68 -5.15 -12.17 6.07
N ILE A 69 -5.40 -12.52 7.33
CA ILE A 69 -6.12 -13.72 7.73
C ILE A 69 -7.43 -13.30 8.38
N PHE A 70 -8.54 -13.62 7.71
CA PHE A 70 -9.88 -13.27 8.16
C PHE A 70 -10.43 -14.29 9.17
N SER A 71 -11.45 -13.88 9.92
CA SER A 71 -12.10 -14.73 10.93
C SER A 71 -12.75 -15.99 10.36
N ASN A 72 -13.15 -15.97 9.08
CA ASN A 72 -13.66 -17.14 8.35
C ASN A 72 -12.55 -18.13 7.92
N GLY A 73 -11.28 -17.83 8.22
CA GLY A 73 -10.12 -18.63 7.85
C GLY A 73 -9.56 -18.31 6.46
N GLN A 74 -10.20 -17.45 5.67
CA GLN A 74 -9.66 -17.01 4.39
C GLN A 74 -8.35 -16.25 4.60
N LYS A 75 -7.38 -16.50 3.72
CA LYS A 75 -6.07 -15.86 3.73
C LYS A 75 -5.83 -15.15 2.42
N CYS A 76 -5.34 -13.93 2.50
CA CYS A 76 -4.99 -13.13 1.34
C CYS A 76 -3.52 -12.75 1.39
N ASN A 77 -2.81 -12.95 0.29
CA ASN A 77 -1.41 -12.52 0.18
C ASN A 77 -1.36 -10.98 0.23
N VAL A 78 -0.54 -10.45 1.13
CA VAL A 78 -0.33 -9.01 1.31
C VAL A 78 0.90 -8.60 0.52
N SER A 79 0.72 -7.67 -0.41
CA SER A 79 1.79 -7.16 -1.26
C SER A 79 2.51 -5.96 -0.66
N ASP A 80 1.80 -5.13 0.09
CA ASP A 80 2.34 -3.89 0.66
C ASP A 80 1.41 -3.36 1.77
N ILE A 81 1.89 -2.41 2.56
CA ILE A 81 1.07 -1.60 3.47
C ILE A 81 1.38 -0.11 3.27
N SER A 82 0.39 0.78 3.44
CA SER A 82 0.67 2.22 3.40
C SER A 82 1.59 2.58 4.57
N SER A 83 2.73 3.17 4.24
CA SER A 83 3.63 3.71 5.25
C SER A 83 3.04 5.03 5.71
N ASN A 84 2.72 5.15 7.01
CA ASN A 84 2.23 6.41 7.61
C ASN A 84 3.33 7.50 7.68
N SER A 85 4.38 7.38 6.86
CA SER A 85 5.42 8.37 6.71
C SER A 85 4.90 9.50 5.85
N LYS A 86 4.57 10.62 6.48
CA LYS A 86 4.28 11.91 5.84
C LYS A 86 5.36 12.27 4.82
N THR A 87 5.22 11.86 3.57
CA THR A 87 6.00 12.40 2.45
C THR A 87 5.30 13.66 1.94
N LYS A 88 5.25 14.68 2.82
CA LYS A 88 4.61 15.95 2.53
C LYS A 88 5.64 16.92 1.92
N ASN A 89 5.96 16.78 0.63
CA ASN A 89 6.64 17.84 -0.10
C ASN A 89 5.62 18.89 -0.58
N SER A 90 5.05 19.60 0.40
CA SER A 90 4.01 20.63 0.24
C SER A 90 4.48 21.89 -0.49
N THR A 91 5.75 22.00 -0.84
CA THR A 91 6.36 23.19 -1.46
C THR A 91 6.34 23.18 -2.99
N SER A 92 5.88 22.11 -3.65
CA SER A 92 5.95 22.01 -5.12
C SER A 92 4.68 21.51 -5.85
N ASN A 93 3.52 21.40 -5.20
CA ASN A 93 2.28 20.81 -5.77
C ASN A 93 2.48 19.43 -6.42
N LYS A 94 3.55 18.72 -6.04
CA LYS A 94 3.89 17.38 -6.50
C LYS A 94 3.66 16.38 -5.37
N TYR A 95 3.15 15.22 -5.74
CA TYR A 95 2.82 14.14 -4.83
C TYR A 95 3.42 12.84 -5.33
N PHE A 96 3.72 11.93 -4.42
CA PHE A 96 4.18 10.59 -4.77
C PHE A 96 3.01 9.61 -4.72
N ILE A 97 3.03 8.62 -5.61
CA ILE A 97 2.18 7.44 -5.46
C ILE A 97 2.73 6.62 -4.29
N GLU A 98 2.02 6.62 -3.18
CA GLU A 98 2.41 5.89 -1.96
C GLU A 98 2.21 4.39 -2.12
N ALA A 99 1.19 4.01 -2.90
CA ALA A 99 0.93 2.63 -3.29
C ALA A 99 0.01 2.60 -4.51
N ILE A 100 0.08 1.50 -5.26
CA ILE A 100 -0.81 1.20 -6.37
C ILE A 100 -1.17 -0.28 -6.37
N SER A 101 -2.42 -0.58 -6.73
CA SER A 101 -2.91 -1.95 -6.88
C SER A 101 -3.58 -2.13 -8.24
N ASN A 102 -3.05 -3.07 -9.03
CA ASN A 102 -3.57 -3.53 -10.33
C ASN A 102 -3.87 -2.40 -11.34
N ASP A 103 -3.10 -1.31 -11.34
CA ASP A 103 -3.37 -0.12 -12.16
C ASP A 103 -4.75 0.54 -11.93
N GLU A 104 -5.50 0.10 -10.91
CA GLU A 104 -6.88 0.50 -10.65
C GLU A 104 -6.98 1.40 -9.41
N THR A 105 -6.25 1.07 -8.34
CA THR A 105 -6.35 1.80 -7.08
C THR A 105 -5.02 2.44 -6.75
N ILE A 106 -5.01 3.76 -6.64
CA ILE A 106 -3.84 4.56 -6.34
C ILE A 106 -4.04 5.20 -4.97
N VAL A 107 -2.98 5.21 -4.16
CA VAL A 107 -2.96 5.94 -2.90
C VAL A 107 -2.00 7.10 -3.01
N ILE A 108 -2.53 8.30 -2.78
CA ILE A 108 -1.75 9.54 -2.76
C ILE A 108 -2.14 10.29 -1.50
N ASN A 109 -1.14 10.64 -0.68
CA ASN A 109 -1.36 11.38 0.55
C ASN A 109 -2.39 10.69 1.47
N ASN A 110 -2.32 9.36 1.54
CA ASN A 110 -3.23 8.48 2.29
C ASN A 110 -4.72 8.52 1.87
N TYR A 111 -5.04 9.11 0.71
CA TYR A 111 -6.37 9.06 0.09
C TYR A 111 -6.39 8.10 -1.08
N ILE A 112 -7.55 7.45 -1.28
CA ILE A 112 -7.74 6.44 -2.30
C ILE A 112 -8.32 7.10 -3.55
N TYR A 113 -7.70 6.81 -4.69
CA TYR A 113 -8.16 7.24 -6.00
C TYR A 113 -8.33 6.02 -6.90
N LYS A 114 -9.53 5.83 -7.44
CA LYS A 114 -9.85 4.70 -8.32
C LYS A 114 -9.81 5.12 -9.78
N ALA A 115 -9.01 4.46 -10.60
CA ALA A 115 -8.97 4.70 -12.04
C ALA A 115 -10.36 4.57 -12.65
N LYS A 116 -10.74 5.52 -13.52
CA LYS A 116 -11.97 5.40 -14.32
C LYS A 116 -11.85 4.32 -15.40
N THR A 117 -10.62 4.04 -15.81
CA THR A 117 -10.25 2.98 -16.76
C THR A 117 -9.10 2.18 -16.14
N TYR A 118 -7.85 2.45 -16.54
CA TYR A 118 -6.65 1.92 -15.90
C TYR A 118 -5.53 2.96 -15.98
N CYS A 119 -4.75 3.13 -14.92
CA CYS A 119 -3.55 3.97 -14.92
C CYS A 119 -2.31 3.11 -15.25
N LEU A 120 -2.34 2.47 -16.42
CA LEU A 120 -1.38 1.42 -16.82
C LEU A 120 0.10 1.84 -16.69
N GLY A 121 0.87 1.03 -15.96
CA GLY A 121 2.32 1.18 -15.84
C GLY A 121 2.75 2.36 -14.97
N TRP A 122 1.85 2.83 -14.09
CA TRP A 122 2.16 3.76 -13.01
C TRP A 122 2.64 2.94 -11.82
N ASP A 123 3.70 3.38 -11.16
CA ASP A 123 4.37 2.61 -10.12
C ASP A 123 4.40 3.38 -8.79
N LYS A 124 4.57 2.64 -7.68
CA LYS A 124 4.87 3.24 -6.38
C LYS A 124 6.13 4.09 -6.48
N GLY A 125 6.06 5.30 -5.94
CA GLY A 125 7.14 6.29 -6.01
C GLY A 125 7.09 7.22 -7.21
N ASP A 126 6.26 6.95 -8.22
CA ASP A 126 6.05 7.89 -9.33
C ASP A 126 5.53 9.23 -8.79
N THR A 127 5.97 10.31 -9.44
CA THR A 127 5.58 11.68 -9.10
C THR A 127 4.40 12.12 -9.94
N VAL A 128 3.35 12.56 -9.28
CA VAL A 128 2.13 13.07 -9.91
C VAL A 128 1.84 14.52 -9.52
N ILE A 129 1.14 15.22 -10.39
CA ILE A 129 0.47 16.48 -10.09
C ILE A 129 -1.04 16.33 -10.32
N PHE A 130 -1.83 17.06 -9.54
CA PHE A 130 -3.26 17.17 -9.76
C PHE A 130 -3.50 18.31 -10.75
N ILE A 131 -3.98 18.00 -11.95
CA ILE A 131 -4.45 19.00 -12.91
C ILE A 131 -5.84 19.48 -12.47
N GLU A 132 -6.69 18.54 -12.03
CA GLU A 132 -8.03 18.79 -11.52
C GLU A 132 -8.28 17.94 -10.27
N GLY A 133 -9.20 18.40 -9.42
CA GLY A 133 -9.57 17.71 -8.18
C GLY A 133 -8.73 18.14 -6.99
N SER A 134 -8.64 17.27 -5.98
CA SER A 134 -7.97 17.54 -4.71
C SER A 134 -7.07 16.38 -4.31
N PRO A 135 -5.84 16.65 -3.80
CA PRO A 135 -4.95 15.65 -3.23
C PRO A 135 -5.35 15.21 -1.80
N TYR A 136 -6.45 15.74 -1.28
CA TYR A 136 -6.95 15.47 0.06
C TYR A 136 -8.32 14.77 0.04
N GLY A 137 -8.67 14.09 -1.06
CA GLY A 137 -9.92 13.32 -1.20
C GLY A 137 -11.22 14.15 -1.27
N ALA A 138 -11.17 15.47 -1.06
CA ALA A 138 -12.32 16.37 -1.16
C ALA A 138 -12.69 16.65 -2.64
N CYS A 139 -13.10 15.61 -3.38
CA CYS A 139 -13.48 15.68 -4.78
C CYS A 139 -14.44 14.53 -5.16
N THR A 140 -15.12 14.65 -6.31
CA THR A 140 -15.83 13.52 -6.94
C THR A 140 -14.90 12.77 -7.89
N SER A 141 -14.08 13.52 -8.64
CA SER A 141 -13.04 12.96 -9.51
C SER A 141 -11.84 13.89 -9.59
N ALA A 142 -10.72 13.34 -10.03
CA ALA A 142 -9.49 14.07 -10.27
C ALA A 142 -8.84 13.66 -11.61
N THR A 143 -8.03 14.56 -12.15
CA THR A 143 -7.16 14.29 -13.30
C THR A 143 -5.72 14.40 -12.84
N LEU A 144 -5.03 13.26 -12.84
CA LEU A 144 -3.64 13.14 -12.41
C LEU A 144 -2.73 13.16 -13.64
N PHE A 145 -1.62 13.89 -13.57
CA PHE A 145 -0.54 13.78 -14.55
C PHE A 145 0.69 13.18 -13.90
N ASN A 146 1.12 12.03 -14.39
CA ASN A 146 2.34 11.38 -13.96
C ASN A 146 3.53 11.97 -14.72
N ILE A 147 4.43 12.62 -13.98
CA ILE A 147 5.57 13.36 -14.52
C ILE A 147 6.62 12.40 -15.07
N ASP A 148 6.76 11.21 -14.48
CA ASP A 148 7.76 10.22 -14.90
C ASP A 148 7.33 9.50 -16.17
N LYS A 149 6.03 9.20 -16.29
CA LYS A 149 5.42 8.51 -17.44
C LYS A 149 4.91 9.45 -18.54
N LYS A 150 4.89 10.77 -18.30
CA LYS A 150 4.41 11.83 -19.20
C LYS A 150 2.98 11.59 -19.73
N ARG A 151 2.08 11.14 -18.87
CA ARG A 151 0.70 10.82 -19.25
C ARG A 151 -0.30 11.11 -18.14
N GLU A 152 -1.55 11.29 -18.53
CA GLU A 152 -2.67 11.52 -17.61
C GLU A 152 -3.41 10.25 -17.25
N CYS A 153 -4.03 10.25 -16.07
CA CYS A 153 -5.04 9.29 -15.67
C CYS A 153 -6.21 9.99 -14.95
N ARG A 154 -7.44 9.64 -15.34
CA ARG A 154 -8.65 10.13 -14.69
C ARG A 154 -9.10 9.15 -13.62
N VAL A 155 -9.42 9.66 -12.44
CA VAL A 155 -9.75 8.86 -11.26
C VAL A 155 -11.01 9.37 -10.56
N TRP A 156 -11.70 8.49 -9.85
CA TRP A 156 -12.69 8.81 -8.81
C TRP A 156 -11.97 9.02 -7.47
N CYS A 157 -12.50 9.90 -6.62
CA CYS A 157 -12.01 10.09 -5.26
C CYS A 157 -12.89 9.30 -4.29
N GLU A 158 -12.29 8.58 -3.33
CA GLU A 158 -13.01 7.85 -2.26
C GLU A 158 -12.48 8.17 -0.85
#